data_AF-A0A1Y2V0B1-F1
#
_entry.id   AF-A0A1Y2V0B1-F1
#
_cell.length_a   1.000
_cell.length_b   1.000
_cell.length_c   1.000
_cell.angle_alpha   90.00
_cell.angle_beta   90.00
_cell.angle_gamma   90.00
#
_symmetry.space_group_name_H-M   'P 1'
#
loop_
_entity.id
_entity.type
_entity.pdbx_description
1 polymer ?
#
loop_
_entity_poly.entity_id
_entity_poly.type
_entity_poly.pdbx_seq_one_letter_code
_entity_poly.pdbx_strand_id
1 'polypeptide(L)'
;MDFITPGPGCFRLTIILSCIFIILHIFILIACPEIPEQTNPQKPNLTKPSTYYDVLGVPLFSSDEVVRSGYHLQAKMRHPDKVMMGNKERATKEMAQLNEAYEFLLTCQEEYYKRDLENFKRKREEERVEREEKLKAEMDSIANKKRRWGKTATD
;
A
#
# COMPACT_ATOMS: atom_id res chain seq x y z
N MET A 1 40.20 3.37 54.45
CA MET A 1 38.79 3.83 54.51
C MET A 1 37.95 2.63 54.17
N ASP A 2 37.45 1.96 55.20
CA ASP A 2 36.72 0.71 55.10
C ASP A 2 35.29 0.94 54.62
N PHE A 3 34.83 0.15 53.65
CA PHE A 3 33.39 -0.09 53.48
C PHE A 3 33.15 -1.58 53.15
N ILE A 4 32.87 -2.31 54.22
CA ILE A 4 31.80 -3.30 54.39
C ILE A 4 31.64 -4.34 53.25
N THR A 5 32.07 -5.57 53.56
CA THR A 5 31.77 -6.81 52.82
C THR A 5 30.27 -7.14 52.81
N PRO A 6 29.67 -7.62 51.70
CA PRO A 6 28.46 -8.42 51.75
C PRO A 6 28.80 -9.93 51.69
N GLY A 7 28.16 -10.69 52.57
CA GLY A 7 28.40 -12.12 52.80
C GLY A 7 27.97 -13.07 51.67
N PRO A 8 28.31 -14.37 51.81
CA PRO A 8 28.08 -15.39 50.78
C PRO A 8 26.61 -15.84 50.79
N GLY A 9 25.73 -15.05 50.19
CA GLY A 9 24.31 -15.41 50.07
C GLY A 9 23.59 -14.91 48.81
N CYS A 10 24.18 -13.97 48.06
CA CYS A 10 23.40 -13.17 47.11
C CYS A 10 23.72 -13.43 45.61
N PHE A 11 24.64 -14.35 45.29
CA PHE A 11 25.05 -14.58 43.89
C PHE A 11 24.08 -15.43 43.06
N ARG A 12 23.15 -16.18 43.68
CA ARG A 12 22.23 -17.04 42.93
C ARG A 12 21.00 -16.29 42.40
N LEU A 13 20.56 -15.21 43.05
CA LEU A 13 19.37 -14.47 42.62
C LEU A 13 19.65 -13.53 41.44
N THR A 14 20.86 -12.99 41.34
CA THR A 14 21.26 -12.06 40.27
C THR A 14 21.42 -12.76 38.92
N ILE A 15 21.91 -14.00 38.91
CA ILE A 15 22.01 -14.83 37.70
C ILE A 15 20.61 -15.27 37.24
N ILE A 16 19.72 -15.61 38.17
CA ILE A 16 18.35 -16.00 37.83
C ILE A 16 17.58 -14.80 37.25
N LEU A 17 17.74 -13.60 37.82
CA LEU A 17 17.10 -12.38 37.30
C LEU A 17 17.65 -11.95 35.93
N SER A 18 18.95 -12.12 35.65
CA SER A 18 19.50 -11.85 34.32
C SER A 18 19.07 -12.89 33.28
N CYS A 19 18.99 -14.17 33.65
CA CYS A 19 18.47 -15.23 32.80
C CYS A 19 16.98 -15.01 32.47
N ILE A 20 16.16 -14.55 33.42
CA ILE A 20 14.74 -14.24 33.17
C ILE A 20 14.60 -13.06 32.21
N PHE A 21 15.44 -12.02 32.33
CA PHE A 21 15.45 -10.90 31.37
C PHE A 21 15.89 -11.33 29.96
N ILE A 22 16.92 -12.18 29.85
CA ILE A 22 17.37 -12.72 28.56
C ILE A 22 16.30 -13.63 27.95
N ILE A 23 15.65 -14.47 28.74
CA ILE A 23 14.57 -15.35 28.29
C ILE A 23 13.33 -14.54 27.89
N LEU A 24 12.95 -13.50 28.63
CA LEU A 24 11.85 -12.59 28.25
C LEU A 24 12.17 -11.78 27.00
N HIS A 25 13.42 -11.33 26.81
CA HIS A 25 13.83 -10.59 25.62
C HIS A 25 13.91 -11.49 24.37
N ILE A 26 14.23 -12.78 24.56
CA ILE A 26 14.14 -13.81 23.52
C ILE A 26 12.67 -14.15 23.23
N PHE A 27 11.80 -14.23 24.25
CA PHE A 27 10.37 -14.50 24.09
C PHE A 27 9.64 -13.35 23.36
N ILE A 28 10.04 -12.10 23.59
CA ILE A 28 9.53 -10.91 22.87
C ILE A 28 10.03 -10.87 21.41
N LEU A 29 11.19 -11.45 21.10
CA LEU A 29 11.67 -11.63 19.71
C LEU A 29 11.04 -12.83 18.99
N ILE A 30 10.46 -13.79 19.72
CA ILE A 30 9.73 -14.94 19.17
C ILE A 30 8.23 -14.64 19.01
N ALA A 31 7.68 -13.68 19.76
CA ALA A 31 6.30 -13.22 19.62
C ALA A 31 6.15 -12.21 18.46
N CYS A 32 6.56 -12.60 17.26
CA CYS A 32 5.91 -12.06 16.07
C CYS A 32 4.54 -12.75 15.99
N PRO A 33 3.43 -12.00 16.11
CA PRO A 33 2.10 -12.55 15.95
C PRO A 33 1.99 -13.21 14.58
N GLU A 34 1.48 -14.43 14.62
CA GLU A 34 0.92 -15.18 13.52
C GLU A 34 0.14 -14.23 12.61
N ILE A 35 0.72 -13.93 11.44
CA ILE A 35 0.00 -13.27 10.37
C ILE A 35 -1.09 -14.27 9.98
N PRO A 36 -2.40 -13.93 10.09
CA PRO A 36 -3.45 -14.87 9.79
C PRO A 36 -3.29 -15.35 8.35
N GLU A 37 -3.11 -16.66 8.25
CA GLU A 37 -3.09 -17.45 7.04
C GLU A 37 -4.35 -17.17 6.23
N GLN A 38 -4.22 -16.32 5.21
CA GLN A 38 -5.23 -16.16 4.17
C GLN A 38 -5.16 -17.42 3.29
N THR A 39 -5.97 -18.41 3.65
CA THR A 39 -6.20 -19.64 2.89
C THR A 39 -6.91 -19.35 1.57
N ASN A 40 -6.27 -19.59 0.41
CA ASN A 40 -6.86 -20.28 -0.76
C ASN A 40 -5.89 -20.41 -1.95
N PRO A 41 -6.06 -21.38 -2.88
CA PRO A 41 -5.02 -22.34 -3.18
C PRO A 41 -4.81 -22.45 -4.69
N GLN A 42 -4.00 -21.59 -5.29
CA GLN A 42 -3.39 -21.93 -6.57
C GLN A 42 -1.99 -21.37 -6.60
N LYS A 43 -1.01 -22.24 -6.38
CA LYS A 43 0.36 -22.00 -6.78
C LYS A 43 0.55 -22.64 -8.17
N PRO A 44 0.30 -21.93 -9.28
CA PRO A 44 0.84 -22.36 -10.55
C PRO A 44 2.36 -22.27 -10.42
N ASN A 45 3.02 -23.38 -10.69
CA ASN A 45 4.47 -23.47 -10.81
C ASN A 45 4.89 -22.59 -12.01
N LEU A 46 5.13 -21.31 -11.75
CA LEU A 46 5.48 -20.34 -12.78
C LEU A 46 7.01 -20.23 -12.86
N THR A 47 7.58 -21.00 -13.76
CA THR A 47 8.93 -20.75 -14.29
C THR A 47 8.94 -19.37 -14.97
N LYS A 48 9.33 -18.35 -14.19
CA LYS A 48 9.62 -16.92 -14.47
C LYS A 48 9.40 -16.42 -15.90
N PRO A 49 8.68 -15.29 -16.03
CA PRO A 49 9.33 -13.99 -15.98
C PRO A 49 9.18 -13.39 -14.57
N SER A 50 10.26 -12.83 -14.02
CA SER A 50 10.24 -12.15 -12.72
C SER A 50 9.27 -10.98 -12.80
N THR A 51 8.03 -11.15 -12.36
CA THR A 51 7.08 -10.03 -12.31
C THR A 51 7.58 -9.05 -11.26
N TYR A 52 7.31 -7.75 -11.44
CA TYR A 52 7.71 -6.72 -10.46
C TYR A 52 7.17 -7.04 -9.04
N TYR A 53 6.01 -7.71 -8.96
CA TYR A 53 5.45 -8.27 -7.72
C TYR A 53 6.36 -9.33 -7.07
N ASP A 54 6.96 -10.23 -7.86
CA ASP A 54 7.91 -11.24 -7.36
C ASP A 54 9.19 -10.60 -6.80
N VAL A 55 9.66 -9.49 -7.39
CA VAL A 55 10.86 -8.76 -6.93
C VAL A 55 10.63 -8.14 -5.55
N LEU A 56 9.43 -7.59 -5.33
CA LEU A 56 9.00 -7.04 -4.04
C LEU A 56 8.59 -8.13 -3.04
N GLY A 57 8.30 -9.35 -3.50
CA GLY A 57 7.81 -10.45 -2.68
C GLY A 57 6.39 -10.21 -2.17
N VAL A 58 5.59 -9.47 -2.95
CA VAL A 58 4.18 -9.19 -2.65
C VAL A 58 3.29 -9.99 -3.59
N PRO A 59 2.09 -10.42 -3.16
CA PRO A 59 1.18 -11.11 -4.05
C PRO A 59 0.75 -10.22 -5.22
N LEU A 60 0.41 -10.86 -6.34
CA LEU A 60 -0.22 -10.19 -7.47
C LEU A 60 -1.48 -9.46 -6.98
N PHE A 61 -1.74 -8.25 -7.50
CA PHE A 61 -2.87 -7.40 -7.12
C PHE A 61 -2.88 -6.91 -5.66
N SER A 62 -1.70 -6.86 -5.02
CA SER A 62 -1.55 -6.23 -3.70
C SER A 62 -1.96 -4.76 -3.70
N SER A 63 -2.49 -4.27 -2.58
CA SER A 63 -2.72 -2.83 -2.39
C SER A 63 -1.40 -2.07 -2.28
N ASP A 64 -1.44 -0.76 -2.55
CA ASP A 64 -0.27 0.13 -2.48
C ASP A 64 0.42 0.07 -1.09
N GLU A 65 -0.37 -0.04 -0.02
CA GLU A 65 0.17 -0.18 1.34
C GLU A 65 1.02 -1.44 1.51
N VAL A 66 0.61 -2.54 0.89
CA VAL A 66 1.34 -3.82 0.90
C VAL A 66 2.59 -3.73 0.01
N VAL A 67 2.49 -3.06 -1.14
CA VAL A 67 3.63 -2.76 -2.04
C VAL A 67 4.69 -1.93 -1.30
N ARG A 68 4.29 -0.84 -0.64
CA ARG A 68 5.16 0.00 0.20
C ARG A 68 5.77 -0.79 1.35
N SER A 69 4.98 -1.57 2.08
CA SER A 69 5.48 -2.36 3.20
C SER A 69 6.49 -3.43 2.75
N GLY A 70 6.19 -4.11 1.65
CA GLY A 70 7.09 -5.08 1.02
C GLY A 70 8.41 -4.47 0.59
N TYR A 71 8.37 -3.29 -0.05
CA TYR A 71 9.58 -2.53 -0.40
C TYR A 71 10.46 -2.23 0.82
N HIS A 72 9.88 -1.71 1.90
CA HIS A 72 10.64 -1.37 3.11
C HIS A 72 11.29 -2.60 3.77
N LEU A 73 10.56 -3.72 3.79
CA LEU A 73 11.07 -4.99 4.31
C LEU A 73 12.25 -5.50 3.46
N GLN A 74 12.09 -5.53 2.13
CA GLN A 74 13.12 -6.00 1.19
C GLN A 74 14.35 -5.09 1.20
N ALA A 75 14.16 -3.78 1.23
CA ALA A 75 15.25 -2.81 1.29
C ALA A 75 16.09 -2.99 2.57
N LYS A 76 15.44 -3.24 3.71
CA LYS A 76 16.13 -3.50 4.99
C LYS A 76 16.95 -4.79 4.98
N MET A 77 16.52 -5.80 4.21
CA MET A 77 17.23 -7.08 4.06
C MET A 77 18.38 -7.00 3.07
N ARG A 78 18.17 -6.32 1.93
CA ARG A 78 19.12 -6.26 0.81
C ARG A 78 20.07 -5.04 0.86
N HIS A 79 20.02 -4.24 1.93
CA HIS A 79 20.84 -3.04 2.03
C HIS A 79 22.35 -3.37 1.98
N PRO A 80 23.15 -2.74 1.11
CA PRO A 80 24.56 -3.08 0.90
C PRO A 80 25.47 -2.88 2.13
N ASP A 81 25.00 -2.11 3.12
CA ASP A 81 25.69 -1.91 4.41
C ASP A 81 25.66 -3.16 5.31
N LYS A 82 24.66 -4.03 5.15
CA LYS A 82 24.53 -5.27 5.93
C LYS A 82 25.20 -6.47 5.26
N VAL A 83 25.64 -6.31 4.02
CA VAL A 83 26.20 -7.39 3.21
C VAL A 83 27.72 -7.40 3.33
N MET A 84 28.28 -8.55 3.73
CA MET A 84 29.73 -8.74 3.80
C MET A 84 30.41 -8.35 2.48
N MET A 85 31.62 -7.78 2.56
CA MET A 85 32.34 -7.08 1.48
C MET A 85 32.37 -7.80 0.12
N GLY A 86 32.26 -9.13 0.05
CA GLY A 86 32.26 -9.89 -1.21
C GLY A 86 30.96 -9.88 -2.01
N ASN A 87 29.81 -9.55 -1.41
CA ASN A 87 28.49 -9.62 -2.06
C ASN A 87 27.86 -8.25 -2.36
N LYS A 88 28.61 -7.16 -2.18
CA LYS A 88 28.11 -5.79 -2.38
C LYS A 88 27.57 -5.55 -3.78
N GLU A 89 28.22 -6.07 -4.82
CA GLU A 89 27.78 -5.87 -6.21
C GLU A 89 26.41 -6.52 -6.50
N ARG A 90 26.15 -7.69 -5.92
CA ARG A 90 24.86 -8.37 -6.04
C ARG A 90 23.76 -7.61 -5.29
N ALA A 91 24.05 -7.15 -4.07
CA ALA A 91 23.13 -6.35 -3.28
C ALA A 91 22.73 -5.05 -4.01
N THR A 92 23.68 -4.38 -4.65
CA THR A 92 23.40 -3.17 -5.44
C THR A 92 22.51 -3.47 -6.64
N LYS A 93 22.75 -4.57 -7.37
CA LYS A 93 21.89 -4.98 -8.50
C LYS A 93 20.48 -5.33 -8.06
N GLU A 94 20.33 -6.09 -6.98
CA GLU A 94 19.02 -6.44 -6.44
C GLU A 94 18.26 -5.22 -5.89
N MET A 95 18.97 -4.26 -5.28
CA MET A 95 18.38 -3.00 -4.83
C MET A 95 17.90 -2.15 -6.01
N ALA A 96 18.69 -2.06 -7.08
CA ALA A 96 18.27 -1.34 -8.28
C ALA A 96 17.00 -1.95 -8.90
N GLN A 97 16.92 -3.29 -8.98
CA GLN A 97 15.73 -3.99 -9.44
C GLN A 97 14.52 -3.77 -8.52
N LEU A 98 14.73 -3.73 -7.20
CA LEU A 98 13.68 -3.45 -6.23
C LEU A 98 13.10 -2.04 -6.42
N ASN A 99 13.96 -1.04 -6.65
CA ASN A 99 13.55 0.34 -6.89
C ASN A 99 12.77 0.47 -8.20
N GLU A 100 13.26 -0.12 -9.28
CA GLU A 100 12.56 -0.11 -10.58
C GLU A 100 11.15 -0.73 -10.45
N ALA A 101 11.06 -1.87 -9.77
CA ALA A 101 9.80 -2.56 -9.54
C ALA A 101 8.82 -1.72 -8.72
N TYR A 102 9.30 -1.05 -7.69
CA TYR A 102 8.49 -0.19 -6.83
C TYR A 102 7.93 1.02 -7.61
N GLU A 103 8.78 1.73 -8.33
CA GLU A 103 8.38 2.90 -9.13
C GLU A 103 7.36 2.52 -10.23
N PHE A 104 7.58 1.39 -10.91
CA PHE A 104 6.66 0.91 -11.93
C PHE A 104 5.27 0.59 -11.36
N LEU A 105 5.22 -0.14 -10.23
CA LEU A 105 3.95 -0.52 -9.60
C LEU A 105 3.16 0.69 -9.14
N LEU A 106 3.82 1.70 -8.55
CA LEU A 106 3.17 2.94 -8.13
C LEU A 106 2.68 3.76 -9.32
N THR A 107 3.51 3.92 -10.36
CA THR A 107 3.16 4.74 -11.53
C THR A 107 1.95 4.14 -12.26
N CYS A 108 1.97 2.83 -12.51
CA CYS A 108 0.83 2.15 -13.15
C CYS A 108 -0.46 2.28 -12.34
N GLN A 109 -0.36 2.20 -11.01
CA GLN A 109 -1.53 2.35 -10.14
C GLN A 109 -2.04 3.79 -10.08
N GLU A 110 -1.14 4.78 -10.03
CA GLU A 110 -1.49 6.19 -10.00
C GLU A 110 -2.16 6.62 -11.32
N GLU A 111 -1.64 6.19 -12.47
CA GLU A 111 -2.25 6.45 -13.78
C GLU A 111 -3.66 5.88 -13.89
N TYR A 112 -3.86 4.66 -13.38
CA TYR A 112 -5.18 4.03 -13.34
C TYR A 112 -6.17 4.86 -12.49
N TYR A 113 -5.75 5.29 -11.30
CA TYR A 113 -6.58 6.11 -10.41
C TYR A 113 -6.92 7.48 -11.03
N LYS A 114 -5.93 8.14 -11.67
CA LYS A 114 -6.15 9.41 -12.38
C LYS A 114 -7.18 9.26 -13.50
N ARG A 115 -7.05 8.21 -14.31
CA ARG A 115 -7.97 7.90 -15.40
C ARG A 115 -9.39 7.66 -14.90
N ASP A 116 -9.55 6.85 -13.84
CA ASP A 116 -10.85 6.58 -13.25
C ASP A 116 -11.48 7.87 -12.70
N LEU A 117 -10.70 8.69 -11.99
CA LEU A 117 -11.14 9.98 -11.47
C LEU A 117 -11.61 10.93 -12.59
N GLU A 118 -10.87 11.00 -13.69
CA GLU A 118 -11.24 11.79 -14.86
C GLU A 118 -12.53 11.29 -15.51
N ASN A 119 -12.69 9.97 -15.65
CA ASN A 119 -13.92 9.36 -16.15
C ASN A 119 -15.13 9.71 -15.27
N PHE A 120 -14.98 9.65 -13.95
CA PHE A 120 -16.04 10.04 -13.02
C PHE A 120 -16.42 11.52 -13.16
N LYS A 121 -15.42 12.41 -13.29
CA LYS A 121 -15.66 13.85 -13.50
C LYS A 121 -16.40 14.10 -14.82
N ARG A 122 -15.95 13.44 -15.89
CA ARG A 122 -16.57 13.55 -17.21
C ARG A 122 -18.03 13.10 -17.20
N LYS A 123 -18.32 11.92 -16.61
CA LYS A 123 -19.69 11.42 -16.51
C LYS A 123 -20.61 12.38 -15.76
N ARG A 124 -20.14 12.96 -14.64
CA ARG A 124 -20.90 13.96 -13.89
C ARG A 124 -21.19 15.22 -14.71
N GLU A 125 -20.22 15.64 -15.51
CA GLU A 125 -20.35 16.80 -16.38
C GLU A 125 -21.33 16.54 -17.53
N GLU A 126 -21.25 15.36 -18.15
CA GLU A 126 -22.21 14.92 -19.17
C GLU A 126 -23.65 14.94 -18.60
N GLU A 127 -23.85 14.40 -17.38
CA GLU A 127 -25.15 14.43 -16.69
C GLU A 127 -25.62 15.86 -16.37
N ARG A 128 -24.70 16.78 -16.05
CA ARG A 128 -25.00 18.19 -15.81
C ARG A 128 -25.47 18.87 -17.09
N VAL A 129 -24.73 18.69 -18.18
CA VAL A 129 -25.05 19.25 -19.50
C VAL A 129 -26.39 18.71 -19.99
N GLU A 130 -26.62 17.40 -19.88
CA GLU A 130 -27.90 16.79 -20.29
C GLU A 130 -29.09 17.37 -19.51
N ARG A 131 -28.92 17.63 -18.21
CA ARG A 131 -29.95 18.26 -17.38
C ARG A 131 -30.23 19.70 -17.81
N GLU A 132 -29.20 20.48 -18.09
CA GLU A 132 -29.31 21.86 -18.54
C GLU A 132 -30.00 21.94 -19.92
N GLU A 133 -29.66 21.03 -20.83
CA GLU A 133 -30.31 20.91 -22.14
C GLU A 133 -31.80 20.56 -22.02
N LYS A 134 -32.15 19.60 -21.14
CA LYS A 134 -33.55 19.26 -20.86
C LYS A 134 -34.32 20.45 -20.29
N LEU A 135 -33.75 21.16 -19.32
CA LEU A 135 -34.36 22.35 -18.73
C LEU A 135 -34.58 23.44 -19.80
N LYS A 136 -33.58 23.66 -20.66
CA LYS A 136 -33.67 24.62 -21.75
C LYS A 136 -34.77 24.26 -22.74
N ALA A 137 -34.84 22.99 -23.16
CA ALA A 137 -35.88 22.51 -24.07
C ALA A 137 -37.29 22.65 -23.45
N GLU A 138 -37.42 22.39 -22.15
CA GLU A 138 -38.67 22.60 -21.40
C GLU A 138 -39.06 24.08 -21.36
N MET A 139 -38.11 24.97 -21.03
CA MET A 139 -38.33 26.42 -21.05
C MET A 139 -38.75 26.93 -22.43
N ASP A 140 -38.11 26.46 -23.50
CA ASP A 140 -38.42 26.83 -24.87
C ASP A 140 -39.83 26.36 -25.28
N SER A 141 -40.24 25.16 -24.85
CA SER A 141 -41.59 24.64 -25.01
C SER A 141 -42.63 25.50 -24.29
N ILE A 142 -42.37 25.87 -23.02
CA ILE A 142 -43.22 26.76 -22.24
C ILE A 142 -43.35 28.13 -22.93
N ALA A 143 -42.25 28.69 -23.42
CA ALA A 143 -42.24 29.98 -24.12
C ALA A 143 -43.04 29.92 -25.43
N ASN A 144 -42.91 28.84 -26.20
CA ASN A 144 -43.68 28.64 -27.43
C ASN A 144 -45.19 28.49 -27.14
N LYS A 145 -45.55 27.72 -26.10
CA LYS A 145 -46.93 27.57 -25.65
C LYS A 145 -47.53 28.93 -25.30
N LYS A 146 -46.84 29.74 -24.49
CA LYS A 146 -47.26 31.12 -24.12
C LYS A 146 -47.50 32.00 -25.34
N ARG A 147 -46.60 31.95 -26.33
CA ARG A 147 -46.76 32.68 -27.61
C ARG A 147 -48.01 32.26 -28.38
N ARG A 148 -48.36 30.97 -28.37
CA ARG A 148 -49.55 30.45 -29.07
C ARG A 148 -50.85 30.98 -28.46
N TRP A 149 -51.01 30.89 -27.14
CA TRP A 149 -52.22 31.36 -26.45
C TRP A 149 -52.43 32.88 -26.56
N GLY A 150 -51.35 33.66 -26.66
CA GLY A 150 -51.44 35.12 -26.86
C GLY A 150 -51.98 35.53 -28.23
N LYS A 151 -51.77 34.72 -29.27
CA LYS A 151 -52.28 35.01 -30.63
C LYS A 151 -53.76 34.71 -30.79
N THR A 152 -54.29 33.72 -30.07
CA THR A 152 -55.69 33.30 -30.15
C THR A 152 -56.65 34.16 -29.32
N ALA A 153 -56.14 35.17 -28.59
CA ALA A 153 -56.93 36.04 -27.73
C ALA A 153 -57.22 37.43 -28.36
N THR A 154 -56.70 37.68 -29.57
CA THR A 154 -56.82 38.96 -30.30
C THR A 154 -57.59 38.86 -31.61
N ASP A 155 -58.06 37.67 -31.97
CA ASP A 155 -59.05 37.41 -33.04
C ASP A 155 -60.43 37.15 -32.40
#